data_AF-J4VB41-F1
#
_entry.id   AF-J4VB41-F1
#
_cell.length_a   1.000
_cell.length_b   1.000
_cell.length_c   1.000
_cell.angle_alpha   90.00
_cell.angle_beta   90.00
_cell.angle_gamma   90.00
#
_symmetry.space_group_name_H-M   'P 1'
#
loop_
_entity.id
_entity.type
_entity.pdbx_description
1 polymer ?
#
loop_
_entity_poly.entity_id
_entity_poly.type
_entity_poly.pdbx_seq_one_letter_code
_entity_poly.pdbx_strand_id
1 'polypeptide(L)'
;MQSLNSDYVPSYSNSYASYNTNKIIKDIKESNLESNLNSISNVKSVYDTPTKYGFNVDSKGFFGADFNKAAGIPQNVKIHIKTMDMAVDYASNEKTGLEPIEAISRAWKFFKAYTNNAIDLSGDTNITQEQMLSMPAGYSHDGSIFGNLVKIYQTRNDTREQNDLLQIENLSDGSMKTGFSYAFGVSSPADIEKGSLDIIHNEKRGYIEVVGLTQNNDLDTTTVGELFHNLIILRSHYL
;
A
#
# COMPACT_ATOMS: atom_id res chain seq x y z
N MET A 1 -69.60 59.58 -43.52
CA MET A 1 -69.35 58.33 -42.79
C MET A 1 -68.01 57.78 -43.26
N GLN A 2 -67.00 57.82 -42.39
CA GLN A 2 -65.68 57.23 -42.63
C GLN A 2 -65.76 55.74 -42.26
N SER A 3 -65.28 54.84 -43.14
CA SER A 3 -65.01 53.46 -42.77
C SER A 3 -63.53 53.35 -42.37
N LEU A 4 -63.30 52.91 -41.13
CA LEU A 4 -61.97 52.57 -40.62
C LEU A 4 -61.58 51.23 -41.22
N ASN A 5 -60.51 51.21 -42.02
CA ASN A 5 -59.94 49.98 -42.54
C ASN A 5 -58.93 49.42 -41.53
N SER A 6 -59.06 48.13 -41.28
CA SER A 6 -58.42 47.31 -40.25
C SER A 6 -56.87 47.37 -40.26
N ASP A 7 -56.31 47.38 -39.05
CA ASP A 7 -54.88 47.42 -38.73
C ASP A 7 -54.06 46.34 -39.46
N TYR A 8 -53.01 46.78 -40.15
CA TYR A 8 -51.91 45.93 -40.59
C TYR A 8 -50.94 45.73 -39.41
N VAL A 9 -50.89 44.52 -38.86
CA VAL A 9 -49.85 44.13 -37.89
C VAL A 9 -48.82 43.25 -38.61
N PRO A 10 -47.59 43.71 -38.87
CA PRO A 10 -46.59 42.88 -39.51
C PRO A 10 -46.11 41.78 -38.55
N SER A 11 -46.21 40.52 -38.99
CA SER A 11 -45.79 39.35 -38.24
C SER A 11 -44.26 39.21 -38.20
N TYR A 12 -43.59 39.95 -37.32
CA TYR A 12 -42.19 39.71 -36.98
C TYR A 12 -42.08 38.88 -35.70
N SER A 13 -42.38 37.58 -35.74
CA SER A 13 -42.21 36.77 -34.51
C SER A 13 -41.76 35.31 -34.68
N ASN A 14 -41.86 34.68 -35.85
CA ASN A 14 -41.48 33.25 -35.95
C ASN A 14 -39.98 32.98 -36.25
N SER A 15 -39.27 33.90 -36.88
CA SER A 15 -37.87 33.66 -37.28
C SER A 15 -36.86 33.84 -36.13
N TYR A 16 -37.01 34.90 -35.32
CA TYR A 16 -36.13 35.17 -34.18
C TYR A 16 -36.27 34.13 -33.05
N ALA A 17 -37.50 33.68 -32.77
CA ALA A 17 -37.74 32.62 -31.81
C ALA A 17 -37.07 31.30 -32.24
N SER A 18 -37.15 30.94 -33.53
CA SER A 18 -36.50 29.74 -34.08
C SER A 18 -34.98 29.82 -34.06
N TYR A 19 -34.38 30.98 -34.37
CA TYR A 19 -32.93 31.16 -34.31
C TYR A 19 -32.38 31.03 -32.88
N ASN A 20 -33.03 31.66 -31.90
CA ASN A 20 -32.63 31.54 -30.50
C ASN A 20 -32.76 30.10 -29.98
N THR A 21 -33.82 29.40 -30.38
CA THR A 21 -34.03 28.00 -29.96
C THR A 21 -32.93 27.09 -30.53
N ASN A 22 -32.57 27.26 -31.80
CA ASN A 22 -31.50 26.49 -32.44
C ASN A 22 -30.12 26.78 -31.86
N LYS A 23 -29.87 28.04 -31.48
CA LYS A 23 -28.62 28.44 -30.80
C LYS A 23 -28.50 27.77 -29.42
N ILE A 24 -29.56 27.80 -28.62
CA ILE A 24 -29.59 27.16 -27.30
C ILE A 24 -29.36 25.64 -27.42
N ILE A 25 -29.97 24.98 -28.41
CA ILE A 25 -29.76 23.53 -28.63
C ILE A 25 -28.31 23.22 -29.00
N LYS A 26 -27.67 24.08 -29.81
CA LYS A 26 -26.27 23.94 -30.16
C LYS A 26 -25.36 24.11 -28.94
N ASP A 27 -25.60 25.16 -28.15
CA ASP A 27 -24.81 25.45 -26.95
C ASP A 27 -24.93 24.33 -25.90
N ILE A 28 -26.11 23.70 -25.76
CA ILE A 28 -26.31 22.54 -24.88
C ILE A 28 -25.57 21.30 -25.42
N LYS A 29 -25.58 21.05 -26.73
CA LYS A 29 -24.86 19.92 -27.34
C LYS A 29 -23.33 20.09 -27.29
N GLU A 30 -22.85 21.32 -27.37
CA GLU A 30 -21.42 21.65 -27.25
C GLU A 30 -20.97 21.75 -25.78
N SER A 31 -21.91 21.86 -24.84
CA SER A 31 -21.59 21.79 -23.43
C SER A 31 -21.22 20.35 -23.05
N ASN A 32 -20.00 20.19 -22.55
CA ASN A 32 -19.42 18.96 -22.00
C ASN A 32 -20.12 18.47 -20.70
N LEU A 33 -21.44 18.64 -20.60
CA LEU A 33 -22.24 18.31 -19.42
C LEU A 33 -22.17 16.82 -19.09
N GLU A 34 -22.22 15.94 -20.08
CA GLU A 34 -22.13 14.49 -19.87
C GLU A 34 -20.73 14.06 -19.40
N SER A 35 -19.65 14.62 -19.96
CA SER A 35 -18.29 14.33 -19.49
C SER A 35 -18.02 14.90 -18.10
N ASN A 36 -18.61 16.05 -17.76
CA ASN A 36 -18.54 16.64 -16.43
C ASN A 36 -19.35 15.83 -15.41
N LEU A 37 -20.53 15.32 -15.78
CA LEU A 37 -21.33 14.40 -14.96
C LEU A 37 -20.57 13.08 -14.71
N ASN A 38 -19.98 12.47 -15.74
CA ASN A 38 -19.15 11.27 -15.57
C ASN A 38 -17.93 11.52 -14.69
N SER A 39 -17.33 12.71 -14.77
CA SER A 39 -16.24 13.12 -13.88
C SER A 39 -16.73 13.24 -12.41
N ILE A 40 -17.95 13.71 -12.18
CA ILE A 40 -18.56 13.82 -10.83
C ILE A 40 -19.04 12.45 -10.31
N SER A 41 -19.53 11.56 -11.16
CA SER A 41 -19.88 10.17 -10.83
C SER A 41 -18.66 9.42 -10.28
N ASN A 42 -17.49 9.62 -10.90
CA ASN A 42 -16.21 9.09 -10.44
C ASN A 42 -15.72 9.74 -9.13
N VAL A 43 -16.24 10.92 -8.78
CA VAL A 43 -15.96 11.60 -7.49
C VAL A 43 -16.93 11.12 -6.39
N LYS A 44 -18.12 10.62 -6.73
CA LYS A 44 -19.09 10.13 -5.74
C LYS A 44 -18.74 8.75 -5.17
N SER A 45 -17.86 7.97 -5.83
CA SER A 45 -17.26 6.76 -5.23
C SER A 45 -16.09 7.05 -4.29
N VAL A 46 -15.69 8.32 -4.14
CA VAL A 46 -14.55 8.73 -3.28
C VAL A 46 -14.95 8.82 -1.79
N TYR A 47 -16.21 8.59 -1.46
CA TYR A 47 -16.70 8.49 -0.08
C TYR A 47 -17.08 7.05 0.26
N ASP A 48 -16.13 6.13 0.05
CA ASP A 48 -16.20 4.85 0.73
C ASP A 48 -16.22 5.09 2.25
N THR A 49 -17.04 4.32 2.96
CA THR A 49 -17.10 4.41 4.42
C THR A 49 -15.70 4.14 4.95
N PRO A 50 -15.11 5.04 5.76
CA PRO A 50 -13.79 4.82 6.31
C PRO A 50 -13.74 3.47 7.02
N THR A 51 -12.61 2.79 6.87
CA THR A 51 -12.34 1.57 7.64
C THR A 51 -12.43 1.85 9.14
N LYS A 52 -12.45 0.80 9.97
CA LYS A 52 -12.36 0.95 11.44
C LYS A 52 -11.13 1.75 11.92
N TYR A 53 -10.16 1.98 11.03
CA TYR A 53 -8.94 2.75 11.27
C TYR A 53 -9.04 4.22 10.84
N GLY A 54 -10.18 4.66 10.29
CA GLY A 54 -10.41 6.04 9.87
C GLY A 54 -9.84 6.41 8.49
N PHE A 55 -9.37 5.43 7.72
CA PHE A 55 -8.86 5.62 6.36
C PHE A 55 -9.68 4.85 5.33
N ASN A 56 -9.80 5.40 4.12
CA ASN A 56 -10.47 4.74 3.00
C ASN A 56 -9.53 3.74 2.31
N VAL A 57 -10.13 2.71 1.70
CA VAL A 57 -9.45 1.73 0.86
C VAL A 57 -10.11 1.69 -0.51
N ASP A 58 -9.36 1.28 -1.54
CA ASP A 58 -9.94 1.02 -2.86
C ASP A 58 -10.76 -0.29 -2.89
N SER A 59 -11.35 -0.60 -4.05
CA SER A 59 -12.16 -1.81 -4.24
C SER A 59 -11.39 -3.12 -4.08
N LYS A 60 -10.05 -3.06 -4.05
CA LYS A 60 -9.15 -4.20 -3.83
C LYS A 60 -8.58 -4.21 -2.41
N GLY A 61 -9.02 -3.30 -1.54
CA GLY A 61 -8.62 -3.23 -0.13
C GLY A 61 -7.29 -2.52 0.12
N PHE A 62 -6.74 -1.77 -0.84
CA PHE A 62 -5.52 -0.99 -0.65
C PHE A 62 -5.82 0.41 -0.12
N PHE A 63 -5.06 0.85 0.89
CA PHE A 63 -5.17 2.19 1.43
C PHE A 63 -4.68 3.27 0.45
N GLY A 64 -5.25 4.47 0.58
CA GLY A 64 -4.85 5.66 -0.18
C GLY A 64 -3.66 6.43 0.41
N ALA A 65 -3.32 7.54 -0.24
CA ALA A 65 -2.17 8.38 0.11
C ALA A 65 -2.20 8.96 1.52
N ASP A 66 -3.39 9.27 2.06
CA ASP A 66 -3.53 9.85 3.41
C ASP A 66 -3.09 8.86 4.50
N PHE A 67 -3.40 7.58 4.33
CA PHE A 67 -2.91 6.51 5.19
C PHE A 67 -1.38 6.43 5.14
N ASN A 68 -0.81 6.38 3.93
CA ASN A 68 0.64 6.29 3.74
C ASN A 68 1.35 7.47 4.42
N LYS A 69 0.81 8.69 4.24
CA LYS A 69 1.31 9.89 4.90
C LYS A 69 1.24 9.78 6.42
N ALA A 70 0.12 9.32 6.98
CA ALA A 70 -0.05 9.16 8.43
C ALA A 70 0.90 8.09 9.00
N ALA A 71 1.19 7.03 8.25
CA ALA A 71 2.10 5.96 8.64
C ALA A 71 3.59 6.27 8.38
N GLY A 72 3.91 7.31 7.59
CA GLY A 72 5.29 7.61 7.16
C GLY A 72 5.80 6.68 6.04
N ILE A 73 4.88 6.14 5.25
CA ILE A 73 5.11 5.26 4.10
C ILE A 73 5.13 6.09 2.80
N PRO A 74 6.02 5.82 1.83
CA PRO A 74 5.99 6.46 0.52
C PRO A 74 4.65 6.25 -0.20
N GLN A 75 4.15 7.27 -0.89
CA GLN A 75 2.81 7.25 -1.50
C GLN A 75 2.62 6.17 -2.59
N ASN A 76 3.69 5.80 -3.28
CA ASN A 76 3.72 4.76 -4.31
C ASN A 76 3.59 3.34 -3.74
N VAL A 77 3.89 3.12 -2.45
CA VAL A 77 3.81 1.80 -1.82
C VAL A 77 2.36 1.44 -1.51
N LYS A 78 1.89 0.31 -2.04
CA LYS A 78 0.53 -0.18 -1.80
C LYS A 78 0.46 -1.01 -0.54
N ILE A 79 -0.40 -0.60 0.40
CA ILE A 79 -0.63 -1.31 1.66
C ILE A 79 -2.07 -1.81 1.70
N HIS A 80 -2.25 -3.12 1.81
CA HIS A 80 -3.57 -3.73 1.92
C HIS A 80 -4.09 -3.65 3.37
N ILE A 81 -5.41 -3.54 3.56
CA ILE A 81 -6.06 -3.45 4.88
C ILE A 81 -5.65 -4.57 5.83
N LYS A 82 -5.50 -5.79 5.31
CA LYS A 82 -5.02 -6.95 6.08
C LYS A 82 -3.62 -6.77 6.66
N THR A 83 -2.74 -5.98 6.03
CA THR A 83 -1.45 -5.62 6.63
C THR A 83 -1.65 -4.84 7.93
N MET A 84 -2.60 -3.89 7.94
CA MET A 84 -2.96 -3.13 9.14
C MET A 84 -3.63 -4.02 10.19
N ASP A 85 -4.58 -4.88 9.79
CA ASP A 85 -5.20 -5.85 10.72
C ASP A 85 -4.13 -6.68 11.44
N MET A 86 -3.19 -7.28 10.70
CA MET A 86 -2.14 -8.11 11.30
C MET A 86 -1.17 -7.32 12.19
N ALA A 87 -0.81 -6.09 11.81
CA ALA A 87 0.07 -5.27 12.64
C ALA A 87 -0.60 -4.92 13.98
N VAL A 88 -1.91 -4.64 13.96
CA VAL A 88 -2.70 -4.36 15.15
C VAL A 88 -2.84 -5.60 16.03
N ASP A 89 -3.13 -6.75 15.44
CA ASP A 89 -3.25 -8.01 16.16
C ASP A 89 -1.91 -8.39 16.80
N TYR A 90 -0.80 -8.24 16.06
CA TYR A 90 0.54 -8.49 16.61
C TYR A 90 0.89 -7.51 17.73
N ALA A 91 0.64 -6.21 17.55
CA ALA A 91 0.87 -5.20 18.58
C ALA A 91 0.05 -5.45 19.86
N SER A 92 -1.17 -5.97 19.70
CA SER A 92 -2.05 -6.35 20.81
C SER A 92 -1.54 -7.59 21.54
N ASN A 93 -1.09 -8.60 20.81
CA ASN A 93 -0.54 -9.81 21.39
C ASN A 93 0.78 -9.56 22.14
N GLU A 94 1.62 -8.67 21.60
CA GLU A 94 2.84 -8.17 22.25
C GLU A 94 2.56 -7.18 23.39
N LYS A 95 1.27 -6.87 23.67
CA LYS A 95 0.80 -5.97 24.74
C LYS A 95 1.48 -4.61 24.72
N THR A 96 1.76 -4.11 23.52
CA THR A 96 2.52 -2.87 23.33
C THR A 96 1.75 -1.61 23.72
N GLY A 97 0.41 -1.68 23.70
CA GLY A 97 -0.46 -0.51 23.89
C GLY A 97 -0.39 0.50 22.74
N LEU A 98 0.15 0.10 21.58
CA LEU A 98 0.25 0.98 20.41
C LEU A 98 -1.11 1.17 19.74
N GLU A 99 -1.40 2.42 19.38
CA GLU A 99 -2.52 2.72 18.48
C GLU A 99 -2.25 2.15 17.08
N PRO A 100 -3.29 1.80 16.30
CA PRO A 100 -3.13 1.13 15.00
C PRO A 100 -2.15 1.81 14.03
N ILE A 101 -2.26 3.12 13.87
CA ILE A 101 -1.38 3.87 12.97
C ILE A 101 0.07 3.90 13.48
N GLU A 102 0.26 3.91 14.80
CA GLU A 102 1.57 3.87 15.41
C GLU A 102 2.24 2.51 15.22
N ALA A 103 1.49 1.41 15.38
CA ALA A 103 1.97 0.06 15.12
C ALA A 103 2.52 -0.09 13.69
N ILE A 104 1.74 0.32 12.69
CA ILE A 104 2.19 0.29 11.29
C ILE A 104 3.38 1.23 11.05
N SER A 105 3.38 2.43 11.62
CA SER A 105 4.49 3.38 11.43
C SER A 105 5.80 2.85 11.99
N ARG A 106 5.77 2.22 13.18
CA ARG A 106 6.95 1.61 13.80
C ARG A 106 7.43 0.39 13.03
N ALA A 107 6.52 -0.50 12.62
CA ALA A 107 6.88 -1.64 11.78
C ALA A 107 7.50 -1.20 10.45
N TRP A 108 6.97 -0.15 9.81
CA TRP A 108 7.53 0.40 8.59
C TRP A 108 8.93 1.01 8.80
N LYS A 109 9.12 1.75 9.90
CA LYS A 109 10.45 2.27 10.29
C LYS A 109 11.44 1.13 10.46
N PHE A 110 11.03 0.03 11.10
CA PHE A 110 11.85 -1.16 11.26
C PHE A 110 12.19 -1.80 9.91
N PHE A 111 11.19 -2.01 9.04
CA PHE A 111 11.39 -2.55 7.70
C PHE A 111 12.42 -1.74 6.90
N LYS A 112 12.30 -0.41 6.87
CA LYS A 112 13.27 0.47 6.19
C LYS A 112 14.68 0.34 6.75
N ALA A 113 14.81 0.24 8.07
CA ALA A 113 16.11 0.08 8.72
C ALA A 113 16.73 -1.28 8.37
N TYR A 114 15.93 -2.35 8.40
CA TYR A 114 16.37 -3.70 8.08
C TYR A 114 16.81 -3.83 6.62
N THR A 115 16.05 -3.27 5.66
CA THR A 115 16.39 -3.41 4.24
C THR A 115 17.60 -2.57 3.84
N ASN A 116 18.08 -1.64 4.68
CA ASN A 116 19.38 -0.96 4.60
C ASN A 116 19.78 -0.49 3.18
N ASN A 117 18.86 0.16 2.46
CA ASN A 117 19.01 0.65 1.08
C ASN A 117 19.02 -0.42 -0.04
N ALA A 118 18.80 -1.70 0.28
CA ALA A 118 18.61 -2.76 -0.73
C ALA A 118 17.38 -2.52 -1.62
N ILE A 119 16.46 -1.65 -1.18
CA ILE A 119 15.21 -1.33 -1.87
C ILE A 119 15.19 0.17 -2.22
N ASP A 120 14.93 0.47 -3.49
CA ASP A 120 14.59 1.82 -3.91
C ASP A 120 13.13 2.12 -3.56
N LEU A 121 12.91 3.14 -2.72
CA LEU A 121 11.58 3.58 -2.29
C LEU A 121 11.06 4.79 -3.09
N SER A 122 11.89 5.35 -3.98
CA SER A 122 11.61 6.58 -4.72
C SER A 122 10.92 6.36 -6.07
N GLY A 123 10.97 5.15 -6.61
CA GLY A 123 10.54 4.82 -7.97
C GLY A 123 9.52 3.67 -8.05
N ASP A 124 9.80 2.70 -8.93
CA ASP A 124 8.99 1.48 -9.02
C ASP A 124 9.07 0.70 -7.71
N THR A 125 7.92 0.24 -7.23
CA THR A 125 7.83 -0.57 -6.02
C THR A 125 8.04 -2.05 -6.29
N ASN A 126 8.19 -2.47 -7.55
CA ASN A 126 8.59 -3.84 -7.88
C ASN A 126 10.04 -4.09 -7.45
N ILE A 127 10.25 -5.20 -6.78
CA ILE A 127 11.56 -5.64 -6.32
C ILE A 127 12.25 -6.38 -7.45
N THR A 128 13.42 -5.92 -7.86
CA THR A 128 14.25 -6.63 -8.83
C THR A 128 14.95 -7.81 -8.17
N GLN A 129 15.39 -8.77 -8.98
CA GLN A 129 16.23 -9.87 -8.53
C GLN A 129 17.51 -9.38 -7.82
N GLU A 130 18.14 -8.32 -8.33
CA GLU A 130 19.34 -7.73 -7.72
C GLU A 130 19.02 -7.14 -6.34
N GLN A 131 17.92 -6.40 -6.22
CA GLN A 131 17.46 -5.86 -4.94
C GLN A 131 17.19 -6.98 -3.93
N MET A 132 16.49 -8.04 -4.36
CA MET A 132 16.24 -9.23 -3.53
C MET A 132 17.54 -9.89 -3.05
N LEU A 133 18.52 -10.08 -3.94
CA LEU A 133 19.81 -10.68 -3.60
C LEU A 133 20.66 -9.80 -2.67
N SER A 134 20.44 -8.49 -2.68
CA SER A 134 21.09 -7.54 -1.78
C SER A 134 20.41 -7.40 -0.42
N MET A 135 19.24 -8.03 -0.22
CA MET A 135 18.56 -7.99 1.08
C MET A 135 19.35 -8.81 2.11
N PRO A 136 19.42 -8.34 3.37
CA PRO A 136 20.12 -9.11 4.41
C PRO A 136 19.37 -10.40 4.75
N ALA A 137 20.10 -11.47 5.07
CA ALA A 137 19.51 -12.75 5.48
C ALA A 137 18.65 -12.67 6.76
N GLY A 138 18.92 -11.72 7.65
CA GLY A 138 18.14 -11.55 8.88
C GLY A 138 18.55 -10.37 9.74
N TYR A 139 17.95 -10.30 10.92
CA TYR A 139 18.13 -9.22 11.88
C TYR A 139 17.99 -9.70 13.33
N SER A 140 18.41 -8.87 14.29
CA SER A 140 17.97 -8.95 15.68
C SER A 140 17.35 -7.62 16.11
N HIS A 141 16.50 -7.66 17.13
CA HIS A 141 15.78 -6.48 17.62
C HIS A 141 15.61 -6.49 19.13
N ASP A 142 15.33 -5.31 19.66
CA ASP A 142 14.90 -5.11 21.03
C ASP A 142 13.37 -5.20 21.10
N GLY A 143 12.85 -6.23 21.77
CA GLY A 143 11.42 -6.49 21.92
C GLY A 143 10.80 -7.14 20.68
N SER A 144 10.35 -6.32 19.74
CA SER A 144 9.65 -6.76 18.51
C SER A 144 9.98 -5.86 17.32
N ILE A 145 9.32 -6.08 16.17
CA ILE A 145 9.42 -5.18 15.00
C ILE A 145 8.88 -3.76 15.27
N PHE A 146 8.22 -3.54 16.42
CA PHE A 146 7.82 -2.21 16.87
C PHE A 146 8.92 -1.48 17.67
N GLY A 147 10.01 -2.19 17.99
CA GLY A 147 11.18 -1.68 18.70
C GLY A 147 12.31 -1.24 17.78
N ASN A 148 13.54 -1.31 18.28
CA ASN A 148 14.73 -0.92 17.53
C ASN A 148 15.42 -2.12 16.91
N LEU A 149 15.90 -1.94 15.69
CA LEU A 149 16.85 -2.84 15.05
C LEU A 149 18.16 -2.83 15.83
N VAL A 150 18.65 -4.00 16.23
CA VAL A 150 19.89 -4.16 17.00
C VAL A 150 21.04 -4.53 16.06
N LYS A 151 20.82 -5.51 15.18
CA LYS A 151 21.85 -6.01 14.27
C LYS A 151 21.24 -6.48 12.96
N ILE A 152 22.01 -6.32 11.88
CA ILE A 152 21.71 -6.87 10.55
C ILE A 152 22.72 -7.99 10.28
N TYR A 153 22.21 -9.10 9.74
CA TYR A 153 23.00 -10.24 9.33
C TYR A 153 22.87 -10.36 7.82
N GLN A 154 23.98 -10.19 7.10
CA GLN A 154 23.98 -10.18 5.65
C GLN A 154 23.85 -11.60 5.09
N THR A 155 24.51 -12.57 5.74
CA THR A 155 24.46 -13.98 5.32
C THR A 155 24.01 -14.89 6.45
N ARG A 156 23.54 -16.11 6.13
CA ARG A 156 23.30 -17.13 7.16
C ARG A 156 24.58 -17.58 7.85
N ASN A 157 25.76 -17.40 7.26
CA ASN A 157 27.02 -17.79 7.92
C ASN A 157 27.45 -16.78 8.99
N ASP A 158 27.00 -15.52 8.90
CA ASP A 158 27.16 -14.52 9.97
C ASP A 158 26.52 -15.01 11.30
N THR A 159 25.58 -15.96 11.21
CA THR A 159 24.90 -16.57 12.36
C THR A 159 25.65 -17.74 13.01
N ARG A 160 26.69 -18.28 12.36
CA ARG A 160 27.48 -19.42 12.86
C ARG A 160 28.73 -19.00 13.61
N GLU A 161 29.25 -17.80 13.33
CA GLU A 161 30.40 -17.25 14.08
C GLU A 161 30.01 -16.64 15.42
N GLN A 162 28.72 -16.45 15.69
CA GLN A 162 28.22 -15.97 16.97
C GLN A 162 27.06 -16.86 17.42
N ASN A 163 27.09 -17.32 18.68
CA ASN A 163 26.06 -18.17 19.29
C ASN A 163 24.68 -17.45 19.44
N ASP A 164 24.37 -16.48 18.57
CA ASP A 164 23.23 -15.54 18.59
C ASP A 164 21.90 -16.17 18.15
N LEU A 165 21.94 -17.38 17.58
CA LEU A 165 20.74 -18.07 17.05
C LEU A 165 19.73 -18.45 18.14
N LEU A 166 20.11 -18.43 19.42
CA LEU A 166 19.30 -18.89 20.54
C LEU A 166 19.45 -18.05 21.83
N GLN A 167 20.18 -16.93 21.80
CA GLN A 167 20.48 -16.19 23.02
C GLN A 167 19.46 -15.08 23.29
N ILE A 168 18.84 -15.15 24.46
CA ILE A 168 18.33 -13.97 25.15
C ILE A 168 19.59 -13.17 25.53
N GLU A 169 19.93 -12.14 24.76
CA GLU A 169 21.25 -11.51 24.86
C GLU A 169 21.49 -10.80 26.19
N ASN A 170 20.45 -10.28 26.87
CA ASN A 170 20.48 -9.76 28.23
C ASN A 170 19.06 -9.33 28.69
N LEU A 171 18.84 -9.25 30.00
CA LEU A 171 17.66 -8.61 30.65
C LEU A 171 18.05 -7.30 31.36
N SER A 172 19.17 -6.70 30.99
CA SER A 172 19.89 -5.70 31.80
C SER A 172 19.12 -4.40 32.05
N ASP A 173 18.12 -4.09 31.24
CA ASP A 173 17.27 -2.89 31.31
C ASP A 173 15.77 -3.21 31.39
N GLY A 174 15.42 -4.48 31.64
CA GLY A 174 14.03 -4.94 31.63
C GLY A 174 13.45 -5.17 30.24
N SER A 175 14.25 -5.06 29.17
CA SER A 175 13.84 -5.44 27.80
C SER A 175 14.41 -6.81 27.40
N MET A 176 13.65 -7.56 26.60
CA MET A 176 14.08 -8.83 26.02
C MET A 176 14.67 -8.59 24.64
N LYS A 177 15.98 -8.80 24.50
CA LYS A 177 16.64 -8.86 23.19
C LYS A 177 16.50 -10.27 22.65
N THR A 178 15.72 -10.44 21.59
CA THR A 178 15.52 -11.74 20.95
C THR A 178 16.65 -11.99 19.97
N GLY A 179 17.18 -13.21 19.96
CA GLY A 179 18.22 -13.64 19.02
C GLY A 179 17.82 -13.52 17.55
N PHE A 180 18.72 -13.98 16.68
CA PHE A 180 18.60 -13.87 15.22
C PHE A 180 17.21 -14.27 14.67
N SER A 181 16.68 -13.43 13.78
CA SER A 181 15.41 -13.58 13.08
C SER A 181 15.62 -13.63 11.57
N TYR A 182 15.13 -14.70 10.92
CA TYR A 182 15.12 -14.80 9.44
C TYR A 182 14.10 -13.83 8.83
N ALA A 183 14.44 -13.31 7.64
CA ALA A 183 13.54 -12.55 6.78
C ALA A 183 13.80 -12.88 5.29
N PHE A 184 14.04 -11.90 4.40
CA PHE A 184 13.92 -12.08 2.94
C PHE A 184 15.21 -12.43 2.18
N GLY A 185 16.39 -12.22 2.79
CA GLY A 185 17.69 -12.36 2.10
C GLY A 185 18.15 -13.80 1.85
N VAL A 186 18.94 -13.98 0.80
CA VAL A 186 19.55 -15.27 0.44
C VAL A 186 20.66 -15.69 1.41
N SER A 187 20.78 -17.00 1.59
CA SER A 187 21.60 -17.59 2.64
C SER A 187 23.02 -17.98 2.25
N SER A 188 23.29 -18.18 0.97
CA SER A 188 24.62 -18.51 0.46
C SER A 188 24.74 -18.24 -1.04
N PRO A 189 25.97 -18.16 -1.57
CA PRO A 189 26.23 -18.10 -3.01
C PRO A 189 25.61 -19.25 -3.84
N ALA A 190 25.35 -20.41 -3.24
CA ALA A 190 24.68 -21.53 -3.93
C ALA A 190 23.17 -21.29 -4.12
N ASP A 191 22.56 -20.43 -3.30
CA ASP A 191 21.17 -20.00 -3.47
C ASP A 191 21.04 -18.93 -4.57
N ILE A 192 22.14 -18.34 -5.03
CA ILE A 192 22.16 -17.31 -6.09
C ILE A 192 21.89 -17.94 -7.47
N GLU A 193 22.30 -19.19 -7.71
CA GLU A 193 22.23 -19.84 -9.03
C GLU A 193 20.83 -20.44 -9.35
N LYS A 194 19.96 -20.57 -8.34
CA LYS A 194 18.57 -21.07 -8.47
C LYS A 194 17.49 -20.22 -7.77
N GLY A 195 17.86 -19.38 -6.79
CA GLY A 195 17.01 -19.11 -5.62
C GLY A 195 16.47 -17.69 -5.41
N SER A 196 16.65 -16.75 -6.34
CA SER A 196 15.96 -15.44 -6.23
C SER A 196 14.48 -15.53 -6.62
N LEU A 197 14.17 -16.19 -7.74
CA LEU A 197 12.80 -16.38 -8.21
C LEU A 197 12.02 -17.28 -7.27
N ASP A 198 12.60 -18.37 -6.78
CA ASP A 198 11.95 -19.23 -5.78
C ASP A 198 11.61 -18.47 -4.48
N ILE A 199 12.49 -17.56 -4.03
CA ILE A 199 12.20 -16.68 -2.88
C ILE A 199 11.08 -15.71 -3.22
N ILE A 200 11.15 -15.00 -4.35
CA ILE A 200 10.10 -14.08 -4.79
C ILE A 200 8.76 -14.81 -4.89
N HIS A 201 8.73 -16.03 -5.44
CA HIS A 201 7.54 -16.87 -5.54
C HIS A 201 6.99 -17.24 -4.16
N ASN A 202 7.85 -17.62 -3.21
CA ASN A 202 7.45 -17.95 -1.84
C ASN A 202 6.84 -16.74 -1.13
N GLU A 203 7.51 -15.58 -1.20
CA GLU A 203 7.03 -14.33 -0.62
C GLU A 203 5.69 -13.92 -1.24
N LYS A 204 5.58 -14.00 -2.57
CA LYS A 204 4.35 -13.69 -3.31
C LYS A 204 3.20 -14.62 -2.91
N ARG A 205 3.47 -15.92 -2.78
CA ARG A 205 2.47 -16.92 -2.36
C ARG A 205 1.97 -16.65 -0.94
N GLY A 206 2.87 -16.38 0.01
CA GLY A 206 2.50 -16.07 1.40
C GLY A 206 1.58 -14.85 1.49
N TYR A 207 1.90 -13.79 0.73
CA TYR A 207 1.06 -12.61 0.63
C TYR A 207 -0.33 -12.91 0.05
N ILE A 208 -0.39 -13.63 -1.08
CA ILE A 208 -1.67 -13.94 -1.77
C ILE A 208 -2.59 -14.78 -0.89
N GLU A 209 -2.06 -15.77 -0.19
CA GLU A 209 -2.82 -16.65 0.70
C GLU A 209 -3.53 -15.84 1.79
N VAL A 210 -2.81 -14.91 2.42
CA VAL A 210 -3.37 -14.06 3.48
C VAL A 210 -4.33 -13.04 2.89
N VAL A 211 -3.97 -12.37 1.81
CA VAL A 211 -4.76 -11.25 1.28
C VAL A 211 -6.01 -11.73 0.52
N GLY A 212 -5.98 -12.91 -0.09
CA GLY A 212 -7.12 -13.48 -0.82
C GLY A 212 -7.34 -12.88 -2.21
N LEU A 213 -6.32 -12.25 -2.80
CA LEU A 213 -6.39 -11.72 -4.17
C LEU A 213 -6.20 -12.85 -5.19
N THR A 214 -7.32 -13.41 -5.66
CA THR A 214 -7.31 -14.37 -6.78
C THR A 214 -7.39 -13.63 -8.11
N GLN A 215 -6.28 -13.48 -8.85
CA GLN A 215 -6.20 -13.60 -10.32
C GLN A 215 -4.85 -13.11 -10.88
N ASN A 216 -4.20 -13.95 -11.70
CA ASN A 216 -3.06 -13.65 -12.58
C ASN A 216 -1.84 -13.00 -11.91
N ASN A 217 -1.29 -13.66 -10.91
CA ASN A 217 -0.08 -13.16 -10.27
C ASN A 217 1.11 -13.78 -10.97
N ASP A 218 1.77 -12.96 -11.78
CA ASP A 218 3.15 -13.16 -12.15
C ASP A 218 3.93 -13.38 -10.85
N LEU A 219 4.28 -14.64 -10.58
CA LEU A 219 5.00 -15.03 -9.37
C LEU A 219 6.43 -14.52 -9.42
N ASP A 220 6.95 -14.17 -10.60
CA ASP A 220 8.31 -13.69 -10.80
C ASP A 220 8.50 -12.26 -10.25
N THR A 221 7.43 -11.62 -9.75
CA THR A 221 7.47 -10.27 -9.20
C THR A 221 6.86 -10.15 -7.80
N THR A 222 7.53 -9.40 -6.94
CA THR A 222 7.01 -8.96 -5.64
C THR A 222 7.19 -7.45 -5.51
N THR A 223 6.38 -6.80 -4.69
CA THR A 223 6.46 -5.36 -4.42
C THR A 223 7.00 -5.07 -3.01
N VAL A 224 7.45 -3.84 -2.78
CA VAL A 224 7.82 -3.34 -1.45
C VAL A 224 6.69 -3.54 -0.43
N GLY A 225 5.45 -3.27 -0.83
CA GLY A 225 4.28 -3.43 0.05
C GLY A 225 4.01 -4.88 0.44
N GLU A 226 4.23 -5.81 -0.49
CA GLU A 226 4.09 -7.26 -0.26
C GLU A 226 5.20 -7.78 0.67
N LEU A 227 6.45 -7.37 0.45
CA LEU A 227 7.54 -7.72 1.39
C LEU A 227 7.31 -7.15 2.78
N PHE A 228 6.85 -5.89 2.86
CA PHE A 228 6.52 -5.30 4.15
C PHE A 228 5.40 -6.07 4.86
N HIS A 229 4.38 -6.53 4.13
CA HIS A 229 3.32 -7.39 4.68
C HIS A 229 3.90 -8.71 5.22
N ASN A 230 4.80 -9.35 4.48
CA ASN A 230 5.40 -10.61 4.88
C ASN A 230 6.30 -10.48 6.13
N LEU A 231 6.94 -9.32 6.34
CA LEU A 231 7.70 -9.04 7.56
C LEU A 231 6.80 -9.20 8.80
N ILE A 232 5.53 -8.78 8.67
CA ILE A 232 4.54 -8.82 9.74
C ILE A 232 3.96 -10.25 9.87
N ILE A 233 3.67 -10.94 8.76
CA ILE A 233 3.20 -12.35 8.74
C ILE A 233 4.14 -13.27 9.53
N LEU A 234 5.45 -13.18 9.28
CA LEU A 234 6.45 -14.07 9.86
C LEU A 234 6.50 -14.03 11.39
N ARG A 235 5.75 -13.12 12.02
CA ARG A 235 5.68 -12.91 13.47
C ARG A 235 4.27 -13.08 14.05
N SER A 236 3.21 -13.07 13.23
CA SER A 236 1.83 -13.29 13.70
C SER A 236 1.44 -14.77 13.82
N HIS A 237 2.12 -15.69 13.12
CA HIS A 237 1.78 -17.13 13.10
C HIS A 237 2.41 -17.99 14.21
N TYR A 238 3.19 -17.41 15.13
CA TYR A 238 3.84 -18.14 16.23
C TYR A 238 3.20 -17.88 17.61
N LEU A 239 1.93 -17.47 17.63
CA LEU A 239 1.14 -17.24 18.85
C LEU A 239 -0.15 -18.05 18.83
#